data_AF-A0A1Y3RJ11-F1
#
_entry.id   AF-A0A1Y3RJ11-F1
#
_cell.length_a   1.000
_cell.length_b   1.000
_cell.length_c   1.000
_cell.angle_alpha   90.00
_cell.angle_beta   90.00
_cell.angle_gamma   90.00
#
_symmetry.space_group_name_H-M   'P 1'
#
loop_
_entity.id
_entity.type
_entity.pdbx_description
1 polymer ?
#
loop_
_entity_poly.entity_id
_entity_poly.type
_entity_poly.pdbx_seq_one_letter_code
_entity_poly.pdbx_strand_id
1 'polypeptide(L)'
;MNGYLSIKEASCKWGISERRVNQYCAEGRIPGAERFGGSWAIPEDAEKPGDPRKQKRQSAAAQMQRPQELFPGFMPLMNTAFEPGHCLETIDQMKAGPQKDIALAEYHYFSGQAEKAMQETEPYLNAEDGATKLSACWIFAYACLSMGRIDHARYALNEIKSTLAAGGENATPIRAMEVFVAFAAAVLLHLPLPAEMPPTKEFLPLLPPGLRAFALYVQAHYLYLKEEYARSAGVVEATLAMGASAYPISAIYLHLVAVMDYMSMKQPDRAQAHLLTAWEIARPDDLIEGFGEHHGLLGAMLEATIKPNWPEDFKRIIDITYRFSSGWRRVHNPITGHDVADDLTTTEFAMAMLAARSWTNQEIAEYLNISINTVKSHISEAMKKLNVENRKDLKQYMLR
;
A
#
# COMPACT_ATOMS: atom_id res chain seq x y z
N MET A 1 -58.23 31.23 -25.59
CA MET A 1 -57.31 30.09 -25.80
C MET A 1 -57.20 29.39 -24.46
N ASN A 2 -58.00 28.36 -24.23
CA ASN A 2 -57.91 27.60 -22.98
C ASN A 2 -56.81 26.54 -23.19
N GLY A 3 -55.81 26.49 -22.30
CA GLY A 3 -54.72 25.49 -22.33
C GLY A 3 -53.37 25.95 -22.89
N TYR A 4 -53.18 27.24 -23.19
CA TYR A 4 -51.90 27.79 -23.64
C TYR A 4 -51.52 29.06 -22.86
N LEU A 5 -50.23 29.16 -22.53
CA LEU A 5 -49.55 30.27 -21.89
C LEU A 5 -48.83 31.13 -22.93
N SER A 6 -48.79 32.43 -22.69
CA SER A 6 -47.89 33.35 -23.35
C SER A 6 -46.44 33.19 -22.85
N ILE A 7 -45.49 33.73 -23.60
CA ILE A 7 -44.07 33.79 -23.20
C ILE A 7 -43.89 34.41 -21.81
N LYS A 8 -44.67 35.44 -21.50
CA LYS A 8 -44.62 36.15 -20.22
C LYS A 8 -45.11 35.29 -19.06
N GLU A 9 -46.21 34.56 -19.26
CA GLU A 9 -46.74 33.65 -18.24
C GLU A 9 -45.81 32.45 -18.01
N ALA A 10 -45.25 31.87 -19.07
CA ALA A 10 -44.24 30.83 -18.95
C ALA A 10 -42.93 31.32 -18.30
N SER A 11 -42.54 32.57 -18.55
CA SER A 11 -41.38 33.22 -17.91
C SER A 11 -41.57 33.32 -16.39
N CYS A 12 -42.75 33.74 -15.94
CA CYS A 12 -43.11 33.74 -14.52
C CYS A 12 -43.17 32.32 -13.94
N LYS A 13 -43.83 31.38 -14.63
CA LYS A 13 -43.97 29.97 -14.18
C LYS A 13 -42.61 29.30 -13.96
N TRP A 14 -41.62 29.57 -14.80
CA TRP A 14 -40.33 28.87 -14.78
C TRP A 14 -39.19 29.67 -14.12
N GLY A 15 -39.45 30.90 -13.67
CA GLY A 15 -38.45 31.78 -13.06
C GLY A 15 -37.27 32.07 -13.98
N ILE A 16 -37.52 32.31 -15.27
CA ILE A 16 -36.49 32.63 -16.28
C ILE A 16 -36.93 33.84 -17.11
N SER A 17 -36.01 34.52 -17.79
CA SER A 17 -36.36 35.66 -18.65
C SER A 17 -37.19 35.24 -19.88
N GLU A 18 -38.08 36.12 -20.33
CA GLU A 18 -38.88 35.93 -21.56
C GLU A 18 -38.01 35.62 -22.79
N ARG A 19 -36.83 36.23 -22.88
CA ARG A 19 -35.84 35.94 -23.93
C ARG A 19 -35.45 34.46 -23.96
N ARG A 20 -35.30 33.85 -22.78
CA ARG A 20 -34.90 32.44 -22.65
C ARG A 20 -36.06 31.48 -22.93
N VAL A 21 -37.28 31.87 -22.59
CA VAL A 21 -38.50 31.15 -22.99
C VAL A 21 -38.64 31.16 -24.51
N ASN A 22 -38.49 32.32 -25.15
CA ASN A 22 -38.55 32.47 -26.61
C ASN A 22 -37.47 31.63 -27.29
N GLN A 23 -36.25 31.61 -26.74
CA GLN A 23 -35.17 30.74 -27.22
C GLN A 23 -35.55 29.25 -27.16
N TYR A 24 -36.17 28.79 -26.07
CA TYR A 24 -36.62 27.39 -25.96
C TYR A 24 -37.70 27.03 -26.97
N CYS A 25 -38.63 27.94 -27.25
CA CYS A 25 -39.64 27.72 -28.29
C CYS A 25 -39.00 27.69 -29.70
N ALA A 26 -38.09 28.63 -29.99
CA ALA A 26 -37.40 28.70 -31.28
C ALA A 26 -36.47 27.50 -31.54
N GLU A 27 -35.86 26.96 -30.48
CA GLU A 27 -35.03 25.75 -30.51
C GLU A 27 -35.86 24.46 -30.53
N GLY A 28 -37.20 24.54 -30.51
CA GLY A 28 -38.09 23.37 -30.52
C GLY A 28 -38.03 22.53 -29.24
N ARG A 29 -37.59 23.11 -28.13
CA ARG A 29 -37.33 22.39 -26.87
C ARG A 29 -38.55 22.24 -25.98
N ILE A 30 -39.66 22.87 -26.36
CA ILE A 30 -40.94 22.78 -25.68
C ILE A 30 -41.91 22.09 -26.64
N PRO A 31 -42.19 20.78 -26.45
CA PRO A 31 -43.15 20.06 -27.26
C PRO A 31 -44.52 20.75 -27.24
N GLY A 32 -45.15 20.89 -28.42
CA GLY A 32 -46.47 21.53 -28.55
C GLY A 32 -46.46 23.06 -28.51
N ALA A 33 -45.30 23.72 -28.45
CA ALA A 33 -45.23 25.18 -28.61
C ALA A 33 -45.48 25.58 -30.08
N GLU A 34 -46.45 26.44 -30.31
CA GLU A 34 -46.86 26.89 -31.64
C GLU A 34 -46.79 28.42 -31.78
N ARG A 35 -46.57 28.91 -33.00
CA ARG A 35 -46.46 30.34 -33.26
C ARG A 35 -47.75 30.89 -33.87
N PHE A 36 -48.48 31.71 -33.12
CA PHE A 36 -49.70 32.39 -33.57
C PHE A 36 -49.45 33.90 -33.68
N GLY A 37 -49.64 34.46 -34.89
CA GLY A 37 -49.71 35.92 -35.10
C GLY A 37 -48.50 36.74 -34.59
N GLY A 38 -47.32 36.12 -34.49
CA GLY A 38 -46.09 36.75 -34.01
C GLY A 38 -45.70 36.42 -32.56
N SER A 39 -46.54 35.70 -31.82
CA SER A 39 -46.26 35.26 -30.44
C SER A 39 -46.25 33.72 -30.32
N TRP A 40 -45.52 33.21 -29.33
CA TRP A 40 -45.54 31.78 -29.00
C TRP A 40 -46.71 31.47 -28.05
N ALA A 41 -47.47 30.43 -28.40
CA ALA A 41 -48.42 29.75 -27.54
C ALA A 41 -47.73 28.50 -26.97
N ILE A 42 -47.55 28.47 -25.65
CA ILE A 42 -46.84 27.41 -24.93
C ILE A 42 -47.88 26.57 -24.17
N PRO A 43 -47.93 25.24 -24.31
CA PRO A 43 -48.90 24.43 -23.57
C PRO A 43 -48.83 24.68 -22.04
N GLU A 44 -49.98 24.73 -21.38
CA GLU A 44 -50.04 25.04 -19.94
C GLU A 44 -49.36 23.98 -19.07
N ASP A 45 -49.34 22.72 -19.51
CA ASP A 45 -48.67 21.59 -18.90
C ASP A 45 -47.17 21.50 -19.23
N ALA A 46 -46.64 22.38 -20.09
CA ALA A 46 -45.23 22.36 -20.48
C ALA A 46 -44.29 22.51 -19.26
N GLU A 47 -43.36 21.57 -19.16
CA GLU A 47 -42.26 21.60 -18.20
C GLU A 47 -41.07 22.40 -18.73
N LYS A 48 -40.31 22.99 -17.80
CA LYS A 48 -39.12 23.79 -18.13
C LYS A 48 -38.02 22.90 -18.73
N PRO A 49 -37.52 23.17 -19.94
CA PRO A 49 -36.41 22.42 -20.51
C PRO A 49 -35.14 22.49 -19.63
N GLY A 50 -34.53 21.33 -19.37
CA GLY A 50 -33.31 21.21 -18.54
C GLY A 50 -32.09 21.96 -19.11
N ASP A 51 -31.08 22.27 -18.30
CA ASP A 51 -29.86 22.93 -18.82
C ASP A 51 -29.00 21.93 -19.62
N PRO A 52 -28.74 22.15 -20.93
CA PRO A 52 -27.89 21.28 -21.73
C PRO A 52 -26.49 21.09 -21.14
N ARG A 53 -25.98 22.08 -20.40
CA ARG A 53 -24.68 21.98 -19.70
C ARG A 53 -24.71 21.00 -18.54
N LYS A 54 -25.84 20.85 -17.84
CA LYS A 54 -25.98 19.84 -16.78
C LYS A 54 -26.09 18.43 -17.38
N GLN A 55 -26.80 18.29 -18.50
CA GLN A 55 -26.86 17.02 -19.23
C GLN A 55 -25.50 16.63 -19.82
N LYS A 56 -24.74 17.57 -20.38
CA LYS A 56 -23.39 17.31 -20.89
C LYS A 56 -22.37 16.98 -19.78
N ARG A 57 -22.55 17.53 -18.57
CA ARG A 57 -21.74 17.17 -17.38
C ARG A 57 -22.12 15.80 -16.83
N GLN A 58 -23.41 15.45 -16.82
CA GLN A 58 -23.87 14.11 -16.43
C GLN A 58 -23.48 13.05 -17.46
N SER A 59 -23.53 13.35 -18.76
CA SER A 59 -23.06 12.45 -19.81
C SER A 59 -21.55 12.32 -19.81
N ALA A 60 -20.78 13.39 -19.56
CA ALA A 60 -19.32 13.32 -19.42
C ALA A 60 -18.89 12.60 -18.13
N ALA A 61 -19.62 12.75 -17.02
CA ALA A 61 -19.40 11.99 -15.79
C ALA A 61 -19.79 10.51 -15.93
N ALA A 62 -20.78 10.18 -16.78
CA ALA A 62 -21.17 8.82 -17.10
C ALA A 62 -20.31 8.18 -18.23
N GLN A 63 -19.63 8.98 -19.05
CA GLN A 63 -18.76 8.55 -20.16
C GLN A 63 -17.26 8.58 -19.84
N MET A 64 -16.86 8.98 -18.62
CA MET A 64 -15.62 8.45 -18.07
C MET A 64 -15.87 6.96 -17.83
N GLN A 65 -15.62 6.14 -18.86
CA GLN A 65 -15.43 4.71 -18.69
C GLN A 65 -14.48 4.56 -17.50
N ARG A 66 -14.97 3.99 -16.39
CA ARG A 66 -14.06 3.49 -15.34
C ARG A 66 -13.04 2.63 -16.10
N PRO A 67 -11.73 2.91 -16.00
CA PRO A 67 -10.73 1.98 -16.51
C PRO A 67 -11.15 0.60 -16.04
N GLN A 68 -11.28 -0.36 -16.96
CA GLN A 68 -11.62 -1.73 -16.59
C GLN A 68 -10.63 -2.14 -15.50
N GLU A 69 -11.13 -2.37 -14.28
CA GLU A 69 -10.26 -2.70 -13.15
C GLU A 69 -9.48 -3.94 -13.53
N LEU A 70 -8.17 -3.78 -13.52
CA LEU A 70 -7.29 -4.87 -13.80
C LEU A 70 -7.06 -5.60 -12.49
N PHE A 71 -7.30 -6.91 -12.52
CA PHE A 71 -7.16 -7.85 -11.39
C PHE A 71 -8.25 -7.75 -10.33
N PRO A 72 -9.53 -7.94 -10.71
CA PRO A 72 -10.59 -8.06 -9.72
C PRO A 72 -10.29 -9.22 -8.77
N GLY A 73 -10.18 -8.93 -7.47
CA GLY A 73 -9.96 -9.94 -6.44
C GLY A 73 -8.51 -10.32 -6.16
N PHE A 74 -7.51 -9.62 -6.71
CA PHE A 74 -6.12 -9.78 -6.25
C PHE A 74 -5.92 -9.04 -4.91
N MET A 75 -5.33 -9.73 -3.92
CA MET A 75 -5.16 -9.27 -2.54
C MET A 75 -6.44 -8.60 -1.99
N PRO A 76 -7.55 -9.34 -1.89
CA PRO A 76 -8.87 -8.81 -1.55
C PRO A 76 -8.87 -8.00 -0.25
N LEU A 77 -8.14 -8.38 0.80
CA LEU A 77 -8.11 -7.61 2.04
C LEU A 77 -7.26 -6.34 1.90
N MET A 78 -6.03 -6.45 1.40
CA MET A 78 -5.15 -5.29 1.17
C MET A 78 -5.82 -4.22 0.28
N ASN A 79 -6.67 -4.66 -0.66
CA ASN A 79 -7.40 -3.80 -1.55
C ASN A 79 -8.76 -3.32 -1.03
N THR A 80 -9.12 -3.67 0.20
CA THR A 80 -10.39 -3.25 0.82
C THR A 80 -10.16 -2.08 1.77
N ALA A 81 -10.99 -1.05 1.64
CA ALA A 81 -11.02 0.04 2.60
C ALA A 81 -11.83 -0.38 3.82
N PHE A 82 -11.32 -0.11 5.02
CA PHE A 82 -12.02 -0.37 6.28
C PHE A 82 -11.56 0.61 7.37
N GLU A 83 -12.40 0.78 8.39
CA GLU A 83 -12.04 1.55 9.58
C GLU A 83 -11.18 0.70 10.52
N PRO A 84 -10.07 1.22 11.08
CA PRO A 84 -9.28 0.50 12.07
C PRO A 84 -10.14 -0.02 13.25
N GLY A 85 -9.99 -1.30 13.56
CA GLY A 85 -10.77 -2.05 14.54
C GLY A 85 -11.90 -2.89 13.94
N HIS A 86 -12.12 -2.81 12.63
CA HIS A 86 -13.20 -3.49 11.92
C HIS A 86 -12.71 -4.42 10.79
N CYS A 87 -11.45 -4.86 10.82
CA CYS A 87 -10.88 -5.70 9.76
C CYS A 87 -11.61 -7.04 9.62
N LEU A 88 -11.80 -7.78 10.71
CA LEU A 88 -12.51 -9.07 10.69
C LEU A 88 -13.98 -8.92 10.30
N GLU A 89 -14.65 -7.88 10.79
CA GLU A 89 -16.05 -7.58 10.40
C GLU A 89 -16.17 -7.32 8.89
N THR A 90 -15.18 -6.63 8.31
CA THR A 90 -15.09 -6.39 6.87
C THR A 90 -14.93 -7.70 6.09
N ILE A 91 -14.08 -8.60 6.56
CA ILE A 91 -13.90 -9.95 5.97
C ILE A 91 -15.19 -10.76 6.09
N ASP A 92 -15.87 -10.66 7.23
CA ASP A 92 -17.10 -11.41 7.47
C ASP A 92 -18.23 -11.06 6.50
N GLN A 93 -18.29 -9.79 6.09
CA GLN A 93 -19.24 -9.27 5.10
C GLN A 93 -18.92 -9.67 3.65
N MET A 94 -17.73 -10.20 3.38
CA MET A 94 -17.39 -10.70 2.04
C MET A 94 -18.23 -11.93 1.68
N LYS A 95 -18.51 -12.09 0.38
CA LYS A 95 -19.23 -13.27 -0.13
C LYS A 95 -18.37 -14.51 0.11
N ALA A 96 -19.02 -15.58 0.58
CA ALA A 96 -18.35 -16.88 0.73
C ALA A 96 -17.74 -17.35 -0.60
N GLY A 97 -16.51 -17.85 -0.54
CA GLY A 97 -15.74 -18.30 -1.69
C GLY A 97 -14.25 -17.92 -1.58
N PRO A 98 -13.45 -18.24 -2.61
CA PRO A 98 -11.99 -18.10 -2.55
C PRO A 98 -11.50 -16.71 -2.15
N GLN A 99 -12.17 -15.64 -2.57
CA GLN A 99 -11.78 -14.27 -2.19
C GLN A 99 -11.88 -14.02 -0.68
N LYS A 100 -12.93 -14.53 0.00
CA LYS A 100 -13.06 -14.39 1.45
C LYS A 100 -11.98 -15.20 2.17
N ASP A 101 -11.68 -16.41 1.67
CA ASP A 101 -10.67 -17.28 2.26
C ASP A 101 -9.26 -16.68 2.13
N ILE A 102 -8.94 -16.10 0.96
CA ILE A 102 -7.69 -15.36 0.76
C ILE A 102 -7.64 -14.10 1.64
N ALA A 103 -8.74 -13.35 1.77
CA ALA A 103 -8.78 -12.18 2.66
C ALA A 103 -8.52 -12.56 4.12
N LEU A 104 -9.03 -13.72 4.59
CA LEU A 104 -8.74 -14.25 5.91
C LEU A 104 -7.26 -14.64 6.05
N ALA A 105 -6.68 -15.27 5.02
CA ALA A 105 -5.26 -15.61 5.01
C ALA A 105 -4.35 -14.36 5.00
N GLU A 106 -4.74 -13.31 4.27
CA GLU A 106 -4.08 -12.00 4.34
C GLU A 106 -4.13 -11.44 5.76
N TYR A 107 -5.29 -11.46 6.43
CA TYR A 107 -5.41 -11.01 7.81
C TYR A 107 -4.49 -11.78 8.75
N HIS A 108 -4.50 -13.12 8.67
CA HIS A 108 -3.61 -13.94 9.50
C HIS A 108 -2.14 -13.69 9.20
N TYR A 109 -1.77 -13.41 7.95
CA TYR A 109 -0.42 -13.02 7.61
C TYR A 109 -0.06 -11.67 8.25
N PHE A 110 -0.84 -10.62 7.96
CA PHE A 110 -0.56 -9.26 8.44
C PHE A 110 -0.66 -9.12 9.96
N SER A 111 -1.32 -10.05 10.66
CA SER A 111 -1.38 -10.12 12.12
C SER A 111 -0.31 -11.01 12.78
N GLY A 112 0.69 -11.48 12.03
CA GLY A 112 1.80 -12.26 12.59
C GLY A 112 1.58 -13.76 12.73
N GLN A 113 0.47 -14.27 12.20
CA GLN A 113 0.04 -15.67 12.30
C GLN A 113 0.43 -16.46 11.03
N ALA A 114 1.72 -16.45 10.71
CA ALA A 114 2.29 -17.03 9.49
C ALA A 114 1.88 -18.50 9.26
N GLU A 115 1.79 -19.32 10.30
CA GLU A 115 1.38 -20.72 10.16
C GLU A 115 -0.04 -20.86 9.61
N LYS A 116 -0.99 -20.07 10.14
CA LYS A 116 -2.38 -20.08 9.67
C LYS A 116 -2.47 -19.58 8.24
N ALA A 117 -1.82 -18.46 7.93
CA ALA A 117 -1.79 -17.90 6.59
C ALA A 117 -1.24 -18.91 5.56
N MET A 118 -0.18 -19.64 5.91
CA MET A 118 0.38 -20.69 5.07
C MET A 118 -0.62 -21.84 4.85
N GLN A 119 -1.27 -22.32 5.91
CA GLN A 119 -2.25 -23.42 5.82
C GLN A 119 -3.49 -23.03 5.01
N GLU A 120 -3.97 -21.80 5.17
CA GLU A 120 -5.18 -21.30 4.50
C GLU A 120 -4.95 -21.01 3.01
N THR A 121 -3.71 -20.68 2.62
CA THR A 121 -3.37 -20.44 1.20
C THR A 121 -2.96 -21.70 0.43
N GLU A 122 -2.54 -22.76 1.12
CA GLU A 122 -2.08 -24.01 0.49
C GLU A 122 -3.07 -24.62 -0.52
N PRO A 123 -4.40 -24.68 -0.25
CA PRO A 123 -5.38 -25.18 -1.22
C PRO A 123 -5.48 -24.36 -2.51
N TYR A 124 -5.03 -23.10 -2.48
CA TYR A 124 -5.20 -22.12 -3.55
C TYR A 124 -3.96 -21.92 -4.42
N LEU A 125 -2.83 -22.57 -4.10
CA LEU A 125 -1.58 -22.45 -4.85
C LEU A 125 -1.68 -22.88 -6.33
N ASN A 126 -2.67 -23.70 -6.65
CA ASN A 126 -2.95 -24.17 -8.02
C ASN A 126 -4.38 -23.79 -8.47
N ALA A 127 -4.96 -22.72 -7.91
CA ALA A 127 -6.28 -22.26 -8.31
C ALA A 127 -6.33 -21.89 -9.80
N GLU A 128 -7.46 -22.17 -10.46
CA GLU A 128 -7.69 -21.79 -11.86
C GLU A 128 -7.80 -20.27 -12.04
N ASP A 129 -8.36 -19.58 -11.04
CA ASP A 129 -8.43 -18.12 -11.03
C ASP A 129 -7.06 -17.51 -10.72
N GLY A 130 -6.52 -16.74 -11.66
CA GLY A 130 -5.17 -16.18 -11.58
C GLY A 130 -4.99 -15.20 -10.41
N ALA A 131 -6.01 -14.40 -10.08
CA ALA A 131 -5.94 -13.46 -8.96
C ALA A 131 -5.87 -14.20 -7.61
N THR A 132 -6.69 -15.24 -7.44
CA THR A 132 -6.67 -16.15 -6.29
C THR A 132 -5.32 -16.87 -6.19
N LYS A 133 -4.85 -17.49 -7.29
CA LYS A 133 -3.56 -18.18 -7.34
C LYS A 133 -2.41 -17.25 -6.93
N LEU A 134 -2.32 -16.07 -7.54
CA LEU A 134 -1.25 -15.12 -7.26
C LEU A 134 -1.30 -14.58 -5.82
N SER A 135 -2.49 -14.28 -5.30
CA SER A 135 -2.65 -13.84 -3.90
C SER A 135 -2.22 -14.94 -2.92
N ALA A 136 -2.64 -16.19 -3.19
CA ALA A 136 -2.26 -17.35 -2.40
C ALA A 136 -0.75 -17.58 -2.44
N CYS A 137 -0.14 -17.62 -3.63
CA CYS A 137 1.31 -17.78 -3.77
C CYS A 137 2.08 -16.66 -3.07
N TRP A 138 1.61 -15.41 -3.13
CA TRP A 138 2.25 -14.29 -2.45
C TRP A 138 2.24 -14.46 -0.93
N ILE A 139 1.07 -14.61 -0.33
CA ILE A 139 0.94 -14.78 1.12
C ILE A 139 1.65 -16.05 1.60
N PHE A 140 1.51 -17.17 0.88
CA PHE A 140 2.19 -18.41 1.19
C PHE A 140 3.71 -18.27 1.15
N ALA A 141 4.26 -17.61 0.13
CA ALA A 141 5.71 -17.45 -0.02
C ALA A 141 6.32 -16.71 1.17
N TYR A 142 5.72 -15.60 1.60
CA TYR A 142 6.23 -14.82 2.72
C TYR A 142 5.97 -15.50 4.06
N ALA A 143 4.80 -16.12 4.26
CA ALA A 143 4.54 -16.93 5.44
C ALA A 143 5.58 -18.07 5.59
N CYS A 144 5.99 -18.69 4.49
CA CYS A 144 7.05 -19.71 4.48
C CYS A 144 8.42 -19.17 4.95
N LEU A 145 8.72 -17.88 4.78
CA LEU A 145 9.94 -17.28 5.34
C LEU A 145 9.89 -17.33 6.86
N SER A 146 8.82 -16.82 7.46
CA SER A 146 8.60 -16.84 8.91
C SER A 146 8.52 -18.27 9.48
N MET A 147 8.08 -19.25 8.68
CA MET A 147 8.05 -20.67 9.07
C MET A 147 9.37 -21.42 8.81
N GLY A 148 10.39 -20.76 8.24
CA GLY A 148 11.68 -21.39 7.90
C GLY A 148 11.61 -22.42 6.77
N ARG A 149 10.51 -22.45 6.01
CA ARG A 149 10.20 -23.38 4.91
C ARG A 149 10.73 -22.83 3.57
N ILE A 150 12.05 -22.67 3.47
CA ILE A 150 12.68 -21.91 2.38
C ILE A 150 12.47 -22.53 1.00
N ASP A 151 12.45 -23.86 0.89
CA ASP A 151 12.18 -24.53 -0.38
C ASP A 151 10.76 -24.22 -0.89
N HIS A 152 9.80 -24.09 0.03
CA HIS A 152 8.41 -23.76 -0.28
C HIS A 152 8.27 -22.28 -0.65
N ALA A 153 8.98 -21.39 0.06
CA ALA A 153 9.06 -19.97 -0.30
C ALA A 153 9.64 -19.80 -1.72
N ARG A 154 10.75 -20.49 -2.03
CA ARG A 154 11.37 -20.45 -3.37
C ARG A 154 10.44 -21.04 -4.43
N TYR A 155 9.76 -22.14 -4.13
CA TYR A 155 8.77 -22.73 -5.03
C TYR A 155 7.65 -21.75 -5.35
N ALA A 156 7.02 -21.14 -4.33
CA ALA A 156 5.94 -20.18 -4.52
C ALA A 156 6.39 -18.90 -5.26
N LEU A 157 7.58 -18.38 -4.97
CA LEU A 157 8.18 -17.27 -5.73
C LEU A 157 8.48 -17.64 -7.19
N ASN A 158 8.88 -18.88 -7.45
CA ASN A 158 9.07 -19.38 -8.81
C ASN A 158 7.72 -19.62 -9.49
N GLU A 159 6.69 -20.07 -8.78
CA GLU A 159 5.34 -20.24 -9.31
C GLU A 159 4.68 -18.93 -9.67
N ILE A 160 4.95 -17.88 -8.89
CA ILE A 160 4.66 -16.51 -9.29
C ILE A 160 5.32 -16.29 -10.65
N LYS A 161 6.65 -16.36 -10.76
CA LYS A 161 7.42 -16.15 -12.01
C LYS A 161 6.96 -17.01 -13.19
N SER A 162 6.60 -18.27 -12.98
CA SER A 162 6.18 -19.21 -14.04
C SER A 162 4.77 -18.89 -14.53
N THR A 163 3.86 -18.57 -13.60
CA THR A 163 2.53 -18.04 -13.93
C THR A 163 2.66 -16.76 -14.75
N LEU A 164 3.71 -15.97 -14.50
CA LEU A 164 4.01 -14.77 -15.28
C LEU A 164 4.55 -15.06 -16.69
N ALA A 165 5.40 -16.07 -16.85
CA ALA A 165 6.01 -16.37 -18.15
C ALA A 165 5.05 -17.03 -19.16
N ALA A 166 3.91 -17.57 -18.70
CA ALA A 166 2.91 -18.21 -19.54
C ALA A 166 2.02 -17.21 -20.32
N GLY A 167 2.08 -15.91 -20.00
CA GLY A 167 1.43 -14.84 -20.75
C GLY A 167 2.26 -14.38 -21.96
N GLY A 168 1.73 -14.51 -23.18
CA GLY A 168 2.45 -14.20 -24.42
C GLY A 168 2.99 -12.76 -24.57
N GLU A 169 3.91 -12.55 -25.52
CA GLU A 169 4.85 -11.42 -25.61
C GLU A 169 4.32 -9.99 -25.89
N ASN A 170 3.02 -9.70 -25.77
CA ASN A 170 2.51 -8.33 -25.95
C ASN A 170 2.11 -7.66 -24.62
N ALA A 171 2.22 -6.32 -24.55
CA ALA A 171 1.94 -5.48 -23.38
C ALA A 171 0.44 -5.49 -23.00
N THR A 172 -0.01 -6.62 -22.46
CA THR A 172 -1.30 -6.75 -21.81
C THR A 172 -1.15 -6.29 -20.35
N PRO A 173 -2.22 -5.77 -19.74
CA PRO A 173 -2.23 -5.46 -18.33
C PRO A 173 -1.72 -6.58 -17.41
N ILE A 174 -2.05 -7.85 -17.73
CA ILE A 174 -1.63 -9.04 -16.98
C ILE A 174 -0.10 -9.05 -16.85
N ARG A 175 0.63 -8.80 -17.94
CA ARG A 175 2.10 -8.69 -17.93
C ARG A 175 2.64 -7.56 -17.07
N ALA A 176 1.90 -6.46 -16.92
CA ALA A 176 2.32 -5.36 -16.05
C ALA A 176 2.19 -5.74 -14.56
N MET A 177 1.16 -6.51 -14.18
CA MET A 177 1.04 -7.07 -12.83
C MET A 177 2.17 -8.05 -12.56
N GLU A 178 2.47 -8.90 -13.52
CA GLU A 178 3.56 -9.86 -13.42
C GLU A 178 4.90 -9.18 -13.13
N VAL A 179 5.27 -8.23 -13.98
CA VAL A 179 6.49 -7.43 -13.80
C VAL A 179 6.47 -6.72 -12.45
N PHE A 180 5.31 -6.22 -12.02
CA PHE A 180 5.16 -5.58 -10.71
C PHE A 180 5.34 -6.56 -9.53
N VAL A 181 4.75 -7.75 -9.58
CA VAL A 181 4.88 -8.75 -8.50
C VAL A 181 6.32 -9.24 -8.40
N ALA A 182 6.99 -9.49 -9.53
CA ALA A 182 8.41 -9.83 -9.54
C ALA A 182 9.30 -8.68 -9.01
N PHE A 183 8.99 -7.44 -9.40
CA PHE A 183 9.65 -6.24 -8.90
C PHE A 183 9.46 -6.09 -7.39
N ALA A 184 8.23 -6.26 -6.90
CA ALA A 184 7.90 -6.18 -5.49
C ALA A 184 8.64 -7.26 -4.69
N ALA A 185 8.68 -8.51 -5.15
CA ALA A 185 9.46 -9.56 -4.50
C ALA A 185 10.96 -9.21 -4.44
N ALA A 186 11.52 -8.65 -5.50
CA ALA A 186 12.93 -8.23 -5.50
C ALA A 186 13.20 -7.09 -4.50
N VAL A 187 12.32 -6.09 -4.45
CA VAL A 187 12.42 -4.95 -3.53
C VAL A 187 12.28 -5.42 -2.09
N LEU A 188 11.24 -6.17 -1.75
CA LEU A 188 10.91 -6.56 -0.38
C LEU A 188 11.90 -7.59 0.20
N LEU A 189 12.46 -8.46 -0.64
CA LEU A 189 13.50 -9.41 -0.24
C LEU A 189 14.92 -8.83 -0.37
N HIS A 190 15.04 -7.55 -0.76
CA HIS A 190 16.31 -6.85 -1.00
C HIS A 190 17.24 -7.62 -1.95
N LEU A 191 16.67 -8.30 -2.93
CA LEU A 191 17.43 -9.00 -3.97
C LEU A 191 18.07 -7.98 -4.91
N PRO A 192 19.02 -8.39 -5.79
CA PRO A 192 19.61 -7.48 -6.76
C PRO A 192 18.52 -6.70 -7.52
N LEU A 193 18.52 -5.38 -7.31
CA LEU A 193 17.44 -4.54 -7.78
C LEU A 193 17.45 -4.46 -9.31
N PRO A 194 16.27 -4.50 -9.95
CA PRO A 194 16.15 -4.16 -11.36
C PRO A 194 16.76 -2.78 -11.65
N ALA A 195 17.41 -2.66 -12.81
CA ALA A 195 18.06 -1.42 -13.24
C ALA A 195 17.04 -0.28 -13.38
N GLU A 196 15.84 -0.62 -13.85
CA GLU A 196 14.74 0.30 -14.07
C GLU A 196 13.50 -0.18 -13.33
N MET A 197 12.67 0.77 -12.90
CA MET A 197 11.34 0.46 -12.38
C MET A 197 10.42 0.02 -13.53
N PRO A 198 9.43 -0.84 -13.25
CA PRO A 198 8.33 -1.07 -14.18
C PRO A 198 7.68 0.26 -14.62
N PRO A 199 7.09 0.35 -15.83
CA PRO A 199 6.52 1.59 -16.35
C PRO A 199 5.27 2.02 -15.53
N THR A 200 5.52 2.73 -14.43
CA THR A 200 4.50 3.09 -13.42
C THR A 200 3.36 3.93 -13.99
N LYS A 201 3.65 4.79 -14.99
CA LYS A 201 2.63 5.61 -15.67
C LYS A 201 1.58 4.79 -16.41
N GLU A 202 1.96 3.63 -16.93
CA GLU A 202 1.07 2.76 -17.69
C GLU A 202 0.30 1.83 -16.75
N PHE A 203 0.95 1.34 -15.69
CA PHE A 203 0.39 0.34 -14.80
C PHE A 203 -0.38 0.88 -13.59
N LEU A 204 0.13 1.91 -12.89
CA LEU A 204 -0.51 2.39 -11.66
C LEU A 204 -1.96 2.84 -11.84
N PRO A 205 -2.35 3.56 -12.92
CA PRO A 205 -3.75 3.96 -13.12
C PRO A 205 -4.72 2.79 -13.28
N LEU A 206 -4.20 1.61 -13.61
CA LEU A 206 -4.98 0.39 -13.84
C LEU A 206 -5.22 -0.41 -12.56
N LEU A 207 -4.41 -0.18 -11.54
CA LEU A 207 -4.56 -0.82 -10.24
C LEU A 207 -5.75 -0.25 -9.47
N PRO A 208 -6.52 -1.11 -8.78
CA PRO A 208 -7.43 -0.71 -7.72
C PRO A 208 -6.72 0.13 -6.63
N PRO A 209 -7.42 1.00 -5.88
CA PRO A 209 -6.74 2.03 -5.11
C PRO A 209 -5.87 1.52 -3.95
N GLY A 210 -6.27 0.43 -3.26
CA GLY A 210 -5.45 -0.17 -2.20
C GLY A 210 -4.18 -0.83 -2.77
N LEU A 211 -4.33 -1.62 -3.83
CA LEU A 211 -3.19 -2.17 -4.56
C LEU A 211 -2.25 -1.10 -5.12
N ARG A 212 -2.82 0.00 -5.62
CA ARG A 212 -2.04 1.16 -6.10
C ARG A 212 -1.25 1.80 -4.97
N ALA A 213 -1.84 1.96 -3.78
CA ALA A 213 -1.15 2.46 -2.60
C ALA A 213 0.00 1.52 -2.18
N PHE A 214 -0.24 0.21 -2.17
CA PHE A 214 0.82 -0.76 -1.90
C PHE A 214 1.93 -0.74 -2.97
N ALA A 215 1.57 -0.59 -4.24
CA ALA A 215 2.55 -0.42 -5.32
C ALA A 215 3.42 0.82 -5.17
N LEU A 216 2.85 1.92 -4.69
CA LEU A 216 3.59 3.14 -4.37
C LEU A 216 4.47 2.98 -3.12
N TYR A 217 4.07 2.16 -2.14
CA TYR A 217 4.95 1.72 -1.06
C TYR A 217 6.16 0.95 -1.59
N VAL A 218 5.96 -0.04 -2.46
CA VAL A 218 7.05 -0.81 -3.08
C VAL A 218 7.97 0.12 -3.87
N GLN A 219 7.41 1.10 -4.58
CA GLN A 219 8.20 2.12 -5.28
C GLN A 219 9.01 2.99 -4.32
N ALA A 220 8.43 3.44 -3.21
CA ALA A 220 9.13 4.19 -2.18
C ALA A 220 10.29 3.35 -1.60
N HIS A 221 10.03 2.09 -1.24
CA HIS A 221 11.06 1.17 -0.72
C HIS A 221 12.19 0.94 -1.76
N TYR A 222 11.88 0.85 -3.05
CA TYR A 222 12.90 0.82 -4.10
C TYR A 222 13.79 2.07 -4.09
N LEU A 223 13.19 3.27 -3.98
CA LEU A 223 13.93 4.53 -3.91
C LEU A 223 14.76 4.63 -2.63
N TYR A 224 14.23 4.15 -1.50
CA TYR A 224 14.96 4.03 -0.24
C TYR A 224 16.23 3.17 -0.42
N LEU A 225 16.14 2.01 -1.07
CA LEU A 225 17.29 1.12 -1.31
C LEU A 225 18.31 1.71 -2.31
N LYS A 226 17.91 2.73 -3.08
CA LYS A 226 18.81 3.56 -3.91
C LYS A 226 19.39 4.75 -3.15
N GLU A 227 19.15 4.83 -1.84
CA GLU A 227 19.54 5.93 -0.96
C GLU A 227 18.88 7.29 -1.33
N GLU A 228 17.78 7.26 -2.08
CA GLU A 228 17.01 8.45 -2.49
C GLU A 228 15.91 8.81 -1.48
N TYR A 229 16.26 8.89 -0.20
CA TYR A 229 15.32 8.97 0.94
C TYR A 229 14.28 10.11 0.81
N ALA A 230 14.69 11.29 0.36
CA ALA A 230 13.78 12.42 0.20
C ALA A 230 12.74 12.18 -0.92
N ARG A 231 13.13 11.48 -2.00
CA ARG A 231 12.21 11.12 -3.09
C ARG A 231 11.25 10.02 -2.65
N SER A 232 11.75 9.03 -1.91
CA SER A 232 10.94 7.99 -1.30
C SER A 232 9.88 8.60 -0.36
N ALA A 233 10.29 9.44 0.59
CA ALA A 233 9.39 10.11 1.51
C ALA A 233 8.34 10.97 0.78
N GLY A 234 8.74 11.66 -0.30
CA GLY A 234 7.82 12.43 -1.14
C GLY A 234 6.75 11.57 -1.83
N VAL A 235 7.10 10.35 -2.29
CA VAL A 235 6.13 9.38 -2.82
C VAL A 235 5.14 8.97 -1.73
N VAL A 236 5.62 8.70 -0.51
CA VAL A 236 4.78 8.30 0.61
C VAL A 236 3.78 9.39 0.98
N GLU A 237 4.25 10.59 1.29
CA GLU A 237 3.41 11.70 1.75
C GLU A 237 2.36 12.09 0.72
N ALA A 238 2.73 12.12 -0.58
CA ALA A 238 1.79 12.38 -1.65
C ALA A 238 0.73 11.27 -1.75
N THR A 239 1.13 10.00 -1.63
CA THR A 239 0.22 8.85 -1.72
C THR A 239 -0.80 8.85 -0.59
N LEU A 240 -0.35 9.10 0.65
CA LEU A 240 -1.22 9.24 1.82
C LEU A 240 -2.20 10.42 1.65
N ALA A 241 -1.70 11.59 1.23
CA ALA A 241 -2.53 12.77 1.00
C ALA A 241 -3.59 12.58 -0.11
N MET A 242 -3.34 11.67 -1.05
CA MET A 242 -4.28 11.32 -2.13
C MET A 242 -5.26 10.20 -1.76
N GLY A 243 -5.37 9.84 -0.47
CA GLY A 243 -6.43 8.95 0.05
C GLY A 243 -6.00 7.51 0.30
N ALA A 244 -4.69 7.20 0.25
CA ALA A 244 -4.22 5.86 0.62
C ALA A 244 -4.50 5.49 2.09
N SER A 245 -4.69 6.48 2.97
CA SER A 245 -5.09 6.27 4.36
C SER A 245 -6.41 5.52 4.54
N ALA A 246 -7.26 5.44 3.50
CA ALA A 246 -8.49 4.64 3.52
C ALA A 246 -8.24 3.12 3.44
N TYR A 247 -7.02 2.68 3.13
CA TYR A 247 -6.64 1.28 2.97
C TYR A 247 -5.60 0.91 4.05
N PRO A 248 -6.04 0.44 5.24
CA PRO A 248 -5.19 0.34 6.43
C PRO A 248 -3.89 -0.44 6.23
N ILE A 249 -3.94 -1.61 5.57
CA ILE A 249 -2.74 -2.42 5.32
C ILE A 249 -1.73 -1.63 4.49
N SER A 250 -2.13 -1.09 3.33
CA SER A 250 -1.22 -0.31 2.48
C SER A 250 -0.71 0.96 3.17
N ALA A 251 -1.56 1.62 3.96
CA ALA A 251 -1.19 2.80 4.74
C ALA A 251 -0.11 2.48 5.78
N ILE A 252 -0.23 1.37 6.52
CA ILE A 252 0.79 0.93 7.49
C ILE A 252 2.15 0.81 6.81
N TYR A 253 2.25 0.08 5.70
CA TYR A 253 3.52 -0.09 4.97
C TYR A 253 4.07 1.23 4.41
N LEU A 254 3.21 2.13 3.92
CA LEU A 254 3.61 3.48 3.52
C LEU A 254 4.21 4.27 4.69
N HIS A 255 3.56 4.26 5.85
CA HIS A 255 4.11 4.92 7.03
C HIS A 255 5.44 4.30 7.48
N LEU A 256 5.58 2.97 7.47
CA LEU A 256 6.82 2.28 7.85
C LEU A 256 8.01 2.65 6.95
N VAL A 257 7.82 2.72 5.62
CA VAL A 257 8.92 3.18 4.75
C VAL A 257 9.24 4.66 4.95
N ALA A 258 8.25 5.52 5.28
CA ALA A 258 8.56 6.89 5.71
C ALA A 258 9.36 6.96 7.02
N VAL A 259 9.12 6.05 7.98
CA VAL A 259 9.98 5.92 9.18
C VAL A 259 11.42 5.64 8.75
N MET A 260 11.62 4.68 7.84
CA MET A 260 12.94 4.33 7.31
C MET A 260 13.61 5.55 6.66
N ASP A 261 12.89 6.27 5.79
CA ASP A 261 13.37 7.46 5.10
C ASP A 261 13.80 8.57 6.06
N TYR A 262 12.95 8.95 7.00
CA TYR A 262 13.23 10.03 7.94
C TYR A 262 14.34 9.65 8.93
N MET A 263 14.45 8.38 9.32
CA MET A 263 15.59 7.92 10.13
C MET A 263 16.90 7.98 9.36
N SER A 264 16.90 7.63 8.07
CA SER A 264 18.08 7.78 7.20
C SER A 264 18.44 9.26 6.95
N MET A 265 17.48 10.17 7.02
CA MET A 265 17.71 11.62 6.97
C MET A 265 17.96 12.27 8.35
N LYS A 266 18.12 11.48 9.42
CA LYS A 266 18.28 11.96 10.81
C LYS A 266 17.17 12.94 11.27
N GLN A 267 15.92 12.65 10.91
CA GLN A 267 14.72 13.39 11.31
C GLN A 267 13.82 12.52 12.22
N PRO A 268 14.26 12.21 13.46
CA PRO A 268 13.57 11.26 14.33
C PRO A 268 12.14 11.70 14.69
N ASP A 269 11.88 13.00 14.83
CA ASP A 269 10.53 13.49 15.17
C ASP A 269 9.50 13.18 14.09
N ARG A 270 9.87 13.33 12.80
CA ARG A 270 8.98 12.96 11.68
C ARG A 270 8.82 11.46 11.57
N ALA A 271 9.91 10.71 11.73
CA ALA A 271 9.87 9.27 11.78
C ALA A 271 8.94 8.77 12.90
N GLN A 272 9.02 9.36 14.09
CA GLN A 272 8.16 9.00 15.22
C GLN A 272 6.69 9.29 14.94
N ALA A 273 6.37 10.45 14.33
CA ALA A 273 5.01 10.76 13.92
C ALA A 273 4.43 9.72 12.95
N HIS A 274 5.19 9.33 11.92
CA HIS A 274 4.75 8.27 11.00
C HIS A 274 4.58 6.91 11.71
N LEU A 275 5.48 6.56 12.63
CA LEU A 275 5.36 5.30 13.37
C LEU A 275 4.10 5.28 14.24
N LEU A 276 3.82 6.37 14.96
CA LEU A 276 2.63 6.47 15.82
C LEU A 276 1.34 6.38 15.00
N THR A 277 1.27 7.04 13.84
CA THR A 277 0.12 6.89 12.94
C THR A 277 -0.01 5.46 12.42
N ALA A 278 1.08 4.80 12.02
CA ALA A 278 1.05 3.39 11.63
C ALA A 278 0.51 2.51 12.77
N TRP A 279 0.96 2.78 14.00
CA TRP A 279 0.56 2.03 15.19
C TRP A 279 -0.91 2.23 15.55
N GLU A 280 -1.43 3.46 15.44
CA GLU A 280 -2.85 3.77 15.63
C GLU A 280 -3.75 3.02 14.63
N ILE A 281 -3.30 2.88 13.38
CA ILE A 281 -4.01 2.13 12.34
C ILE A 281 -3.93 0.62 12.62
N ALA A 282 -2.76 0.11 12.98
CA ALA A 282 -2.49 -1.33 13.07
C ALA A 282 -3.02 -1.99 14.34
N ARG A 283 -2.85 -1.34 15.49
CA ARG A 283 -3.05 -1.93 16.82
C ARG A 283 -4.48 -2.46 17.06
N PRO A 284 -5.57 -1.77 16.65
CA PRO A 284 -6.93 -2.25 16.90
C PRO A 284 -7.24 -3.60 16.24
N ASP A 285 -6.66 -3.87 15.06
CA ASP A 285 -6.84 -5.10 14.29
C ASP A 285 -5.65 -6.05 14.38
N ASP A 286 -4.69 -5.76 15.27
CA ASP A 286 -3.48 -6.57 15.48
C ASP A 286 -2.59 -6.73 14.22
N LEU A 287 -2.62 -5.78 13.28
CA LEU A 287 -1.90 -5.82 12.00
C LEU A 287 -0.40 -5.50 12.16
N ILE A 288 0.33 -6.36 12.88
CA ILE A 288 1.69 -6.09 13.36
C ILE A 288 2.84 -6.65 12.49
N GLU A 289 2.57 -7.48 11.48
CA GLU A 289 3.61 -8.16 10.66
C GLU A 289 4.59 -7.17 10.05
N GLY A 290 4.08 -6.09 9.44
CA GLY A 290 4.92 -5.08 8.77
C GLY A 290 5.96 -4.44 9.69
N PHE A 291 5.65 -4.25 10.98
CA PHE A 291 6.59 -3.72 11.97
C PHE A 291 7.75 -4.69 12.21
N GLY A 292 7.44 -5.99 12.24
CA GLY A 292 8.41 -7.05 12.44
C GLY A 292 9.33 -7.24 11.23
N GLU A 293 8.75 -7.22 10.02
CA GLU A 293 9.47 -7.33 8.74
C GLU A 293 10.48 -6.18 8.54
N HIS A 294 10.10 -4.97 8.92
CA HIS A 294 10.91 -3.77 8.70
C HIS A 294 11.80 -3.41 9.88
N HIS A 295 11.72 -4.11 11.02
CA HIS A 295 12.38 -3.77 12.28
C HIS A 295 13.82 -3.26 12.09
N GLY A 296 14.64 -4.00 11.34
CA GLY A 296 16.05 -3.68 11.11
C GLY A 296 16.29 -2.33 10.40
N LEU A 297 15.33 -1.85 9.62
CA LEU A 297 15.42 -0.61 8.85
C LEU A 297 14.78 0.60 9.55
N LEU A 298 13.94 0.37 10.57
CA LEU A 298 13.22 1.40 11.30
C LEU A 298 14.10 2.22 12.25
N GLY A 299 15.42 2.04 12.24
CA GLY A 299 16.35 2.88 13.00
C GLY A 299 16.09 2.87 14.50
N ALA A 300 15.83 1.69 15.07
CA ALA A 300 15.49 1.52 16.48
C ALA A 300 14.24 2.29 16.97
N MET A 301 13.36 2.73 16.05
CA MET A 301 12.18 3.52 16.43
C MET A 301 11.16 2.70 17.25
N LEU A 302 11.13 1.38 17.05
CA LEU A 302 10.31 0.49 17.86
C LEU A 302 10.83 0.42 19.31
N GLU A 303 12.14 0.38 19.51
CA GLU A 303 12.79 0.46 20.82
C GLU A 303 12.54 1.80 21.50
N ALA A 304 12.60 2.90 20.75
CA ALA A 304 12.41 4.25 21.27
C ALA A 304 10.94 4.55 21.62
N THR A 305 9.99 4.05 20.83
CA THR A 305 8.59 4.48 20.89
C THR A 305 7.64 3.38 21.34
N ILE A 306 7.72 2.17 20.77
CA ILE A 306 6.76 1.10 21.09
C ILE A 306 7.12 0.40 22.39
N LYS A 307 8.37 -0.01 22.57
CA LYS A 307 8.85 -0.73 23.75
C LYS A 307 8.48 -0.08 25.10
N PRO A 308 8.65 1.24 25.32
CA PRO A 308 8.31 1.84 26.61
C PRO A 308 6.79 1.95 26.85
N ASN A 309 5.99 2.06 25.80
CA ASN A 309 4.54 2.33 25.89
C ASN A 309 3.68 1.05 25.78
N TRP A 310 4.14 0.07 25.00
CA TRP A 310 3.47 -1.20 24.72
C TRP A 310 4.48 -2.37 24.72
N PRO A 311 5.03 -2.75 25.89
CA PRO A 311 6.12 -3.72 25.97
C PRO A 311 5.73 -5.14 25.51
N GLU A 312 4.49 -5.56 25.76
CA GLU A 312 4.01 -6.88 25.31
C GLU A 312 3.84 -6.93 23.79
N ASP A 313 3.31 -5.87 23.19
CA ASP A 313 3.20 -5.77 21.73
C ASP A 313 4.58 -5.69 21.08
N PHE A 314 5.50 -4.94 21.66
CA PHE A 314 6.91 -4.92 21.22
C PHE A 314 7.50 -6.33 21.22
N LYS A 315 7.28 -7.13 22.28
CA LYS A 315 7.76 -8.51 22.33
C LYS A 315 7.18 -9.38 21.21
N ARG A 316 5.90 -9.21 20.87
CA ARG A 316 5.24 -9.92 19.76
C ARG A 316 5.81 -9.53 18.40
N ILE A 317 6.06 -8.23 18.20
CA ILE A 317 6.73 -7.72 16.99
C ILE A 317 8.14 -8.30 16.86
N ILE A 318 8.90 -8.36 17.96
CA ILE A 318 10.25 -8.93 17.95
C ILE A 318 10.24 -10.44 17.65
N ASP A 319 9.23 -11.19 18.08
CA ASP A 319 9.07 -12.60 17.70
C ASP A 319 8.91 -12.76 16.17
N ILE A 320 8.09 -11.90 15.55
CA ILE A 320 7.94 -11.84 14.09
C ILE A 320 9.30 -11.52 13.45
N THR A 321 10.02 -10.50 13.95
CA THR A 321 11.34 -10.13 13.43
C THR A 321 12.31 -11.31 13.45
N TYR A 322 12.40 -12.07 14.54
CA TYR A 322 13.30 -13.22 14.61
C TYR A 322 12.95 -14.30 13.58
N ARG A 323 11.66 -14.65 13.48
CA ARG A 323 11.18 -15.67 12.54
C ARG A 323 11.38 -15.24 11.09
N PHE A 324 10.92 -14.04 10.74
CA PHE A 324 10.99 -13.50 9.39
C PHE A 324 12.43 -13.29 8.94
N SER A 325 13.26 -12.61 9.74
CA SER A 325 14.66 -12.31 9.37
C SER A 325 15.50 -13.58 9.17
N SER A 326 15.25 -14.62 9.98
CA SER A 326 15.91 -15.92 9.82
C SER A 326 15.61 -16.54 8.45
N GLY A 327 14.33 -16.58 8.05
CA GLY A 327 13.96 -17.11 6.74
C GLY A 327 14.40 -16.22 5.58
N TRP A 328 14.25 -14.91 5.74
CA TRP A 328 14.67 -13.90 4.78
C TRP A 328 16.17 -14.01 4.48
N ARG A 329 17.06 -14.12 5.48
CA ARG A 329 18.51 -14.27 5.28
C ARG A 329 18.86 -15.50 4.46
N ARG A 330 18.15 -16.62 4.65
CA ARG A 330 18.34 -17.87 3.89
C ARG A 330 17.91 -17.75 2.42
N VAL A 331 17.15 -16.72 2.08
CA VAL A 331 16.83 -16.36 0.68
C VAL A 331 17.79 -15.30 0.17
N HIS A 332 17.99 -14.22 0.92
CA HIS A 332 18.77 -13.04 0.57
C HIS A 332 20.27 -13.34 0.44
N ASN A 333 20.93 -13.77 1.52
CA ASN A 333 22.38 -13.90 1.61
C ASN A 333 22.98 -14.76 0.48
N PRO A 334 22.41 -15.95 0.12
CA PRO A 334 22.96 -16.75 -0.97
C PRO A 334 22.87 -16.09 -2.36
N ILE A 335 21.91 -15.19 -2.57
CA ILE A 335 21.69 -14.54 -3.87
C ILE A 335 22.55 -13.28 -3.98
N THR A 336 22.66 -12.50 -2.91
CA THR A 336 23.39 -11.22 -2.90
C THR A 336 24.87 -11.39 -2.60
N GLY A 337 25.27 -12.50 -1.98
CA GLY A 337 26.61 -12.68 -1.41
C GLY A 337 26.87 -11.79 -0.19
N HIS A 338 25.82 -11.14 0.34
CA HIS A 338 25.90 -10.40 1.59
C HIS A 338 25.87 -11.36 2.79
N ASP A 339 26.48 -10.93 3.89
CA ASP A 339 26.49 -11.65 5.16
C ASP A 339 25.75 -10.82 6.22
N VAL A 340 24.44 -10.66 6.04
CA VAL A 340 23.62 -9.94 7.03
C VAL A 340 23.62 -10.74 8.33
N ALA A 341 24.04 -10.09 9.42
CA ALA A 341 24.27 -10.68 10.74
C ALA A 341 23.09 -11.54 11.23
N ASP A 342 23.38 -12.72 11.80
CA ASP A 342 22.39 -13.64 12.40
C ASP A 342 22.56 -13.89 13.91
N ASP A 343 23.64 -13.40 14.49
CA ASP A 343 24.07 -13.61 15.87
C ASP A 343 23.77 -12.41 16.80
N LEU A 344 23.27 -11.30 16.25
CA LEU A 344 22.87 -10.13 17.00
C LEU A 344 21.43 -10.25 17.51
N THR A 345 21.22 -9.81 18.77
CA THR A 345 19.87 -9.50 19.26
C THR A 345 19.29 -8.34 18.47
N THR A 346 17.96 -8.23 18.41
CA THR A 346 17.29 -7.13 17.69
C THR A 346 17.73 -5.74 18.16
N THR A 347 17.95 -5.55 19.46
CA THR A 347 18.47 -4.28 20.01
C THR A 347 19.93 -4.02 19.62
N GLU A 348 20.81 -5.03 19.65
CA GLU A 348 22.20 -4.89 19.17
C GLU A 348 22.21 -4.54 17.68
N PHE A 349 21.40 -5.24 16.88
CA PHE A 349 21.25 -4.98 15.46
C PHE A 349 20.77 -3.55 15.20
N ALA A 350 19.73 -3.08 15.89
CA ALA A 350 19.20 -1.73 15.70
C ALA A 350 20.23 -0.63 16.07
N MET A 351 21.01 -0.81 17.15
CA MET A 351 22.09 0.12 17.49
C MET A 351 23.26 0.06 16.50
N ALA A 352 23.62 -1.14 16.02
CA ALA A 352 24.64 -1.32 14.99
C ALA A 352 24.22 -0.69 13.65
N MET A 353 22.94 -0.76 13.28
CA MET A 353 22.36 -0.08 12.12
C MET A 353 22.50 1.44 12.23
N LEU A 354 22.13 2.04 13.37
CA LEU A 354 22.33 3.48 13.61
C LEU A 354 23.82 3.85 13.53
N ALA A 355 24.68 3.01 14.09
CA ALA A 355 26.13 3.20 14.04
C ALA A 355 26.68 3.18 12.60
N ALA A 356 26.23 2.23 11.77
CA ALA A 356 26.57 2.11 10.36
C ALA A 356 26.08 3.32 9.54
N ARG A 357 24.98 3.95 9.97
CA ARG A 357 24.44 5.21 9.40
C ARG A 357 25.08 6.48 9.97
N SER A 358 26.29 6.37 10.53
CA SER A 358 27.06 7.51 11.05
C SER A 358 26.38 8.31 12.16
N TRP A 359 25.49 7.69 12.94
CA TRP A 359 25.08 8.24 14.22
C TRP A 359 26.24 8.11 15.20
N THR A 360 26.46 9.07 16.10
CA THR A 360 27.45 8.95 17.18
C THR A 360 26.86 8.19 18.36
N ASN A 361 27.69 7.66 19.26
CA ASN A 361 27.17 7.01 20.48
C ASN A 361 26.40 7.99 21.38
N GLN A 362 26.73 9.29 21.30
CA GLN A 362 25.99 10.35 21.99
C GLN A 362 24.59 10.52 21.38
N GLU A 363 24.51 10.69 20.06
CA GLU A 363 23.25 10.82 19.33
C GLU A 363 22.34 9.60 19.56
N ILE A 364 22.89 8.38 19.52
CA ILE A 364 22.14 7.15 19.78
C ILE A 364 21.61 7.12 21.23
N ALA A 365 22.44 7.52 22.20
CA ALA A 365 22.05 7.52 23.61
C ALA A 365 20.92 8.53 23.90
N GLU A 366 21.02 9.73 23.33
CA GLU A 366 19.99 10.77 23.42
C GLU A 366 18.70 10.32 22.76
N TYR A 367 18.77 9.78 21.54
CA TYR A 367 17.62 9.31 20.79
C TYR A 367 16.87 8.16 21.48
N LEU A 368 17.60 7.19 22.04
CA LEU A 368 17.01 6.04 22.74
C LEU A 368 16.70 6.32 24.21
N ASN A 369 17.02 7.52 24.72
CA ASN A 369 16.92 7.88 26.13
C ASN A 369 17.57 6.85 27.07
N ILE A 370 18.81 6.45 26.74
CA ILE A 370 19.63 5.52 27.54
C ILE A 370 21.03 6.09 27.79
N SER A 371 21.81 5.45 28.66
CA SER A 371 23.17 5.90 28.92
C SER A 371 24.10 5.62 27.73
N ILE A 372 25.07 6.52 27.48
CA ILE A 372 26.12 6.33 26.46
C ILE A 372 26.92 5.05 26.73
N ASN A 373 27.11 4.68 28.00
CA ASN A 373 27.80 3.44 28.37
C ASN A 373 27.03 2.20 27.93
N THR A 374 25.70 2.23 28.01
CA THR A 374 24.82 1.17 27.49
C THR A 374 24.99 1.03 25.98
N VAL A 375 25.01 2.15 25.24
CA VAL A 375 25.26 2.15 23.78
C VAL A 375 26.63 1.56 23.46
N LYS A 376 27.68 2.00 24.16
CA LYS A 376 29.05 1.47 23.98
C LYS A 376 29.10 -0.03 24.23
N SER A 377 28.42 -0.52 25.26
CA SER A 377 28.35 -1.94 25.59
C SER A 377 27.72 -2.76 24.46
N HIS A 378 26.55 -2.34 23.95
CA HIS A 378 25.88 -3.03 22.85
C HIS A 378 26.69 -3.02 21.55
N ILE A 379 27.28 -1.87 21.18
CA ILE A 379 28.12 -1.79 19.98
C ILE A 379 29.36 -2.66 20.13
N SER A 380 29.99 -2.68 21.31
CA SER A 380 31.15 -3.53 21.57
C SER A 380 30.80 -5.02 21.50
N GLU A 381 29.65 -5.42 22.01
CA GLU A 381 29.21 -6.82 21.93
C GLU A 381 28.87 -7.20 20.49
N ALA A 382 28.20 -6.31 19.74
CA ALA A 382 27.93 -6.53 18.31
C ALA A 382 29.23 -6.68 17.49
N MET A 383 30.21 -5.79 17.72
CA MET A 383 31.53 -5.88 17.07
C MET A 383 32.26 -7.18 17.41
N LYS A 384 32.19 -7.62 18.67
CA LYS A 384 32.80 -8.88 19.11
C LYS A 384 32.15 -10.10 18.45
N LYS A 385 30.82 -10.14 18.41
CA LYS A 385 30.04 -11.22 17.78
C LYS A 385 30.36 -11.34 16.28
N LEU A 386 30.38 -10.20 15.59
CA LEU A 386 30.71 -10.12 14.16
C LEU A 386 32.21 -10.23 13.86
N ASN A 387 33.07 -10.34 14.88
CA ASN A 387 34.53 -10.36 14.74
C ASN A 387 35.09 -9.16 13.96
N VAL A 388 34.65 -7.96 14.34
CA VAL A 388 34.99 -6.69 13.68
C VAL A 388 35.80 -5.79 14.63
N GLU A 389 36.92 -5.26 14.16
CA GLU A 389 37.79 -4.38 14.97
C GLU A 389 37.37 -2.92 14.97
N ASN A 390 36.83 -2.40 13.86
CA ASN A 390 36.40 -1.00 13.76
C ASN A 390 34.89 -0.87 13.64
N ARG A 391 34.32 0.08 14.37
CA ARG A 391 32.89 0.43 14.30
C ARG A 391 32.37 0.69 12.88
N LYS A 392 33.21 1.24 12.00
CA LYS A 392 32.84 1.54 10.60
C LYS A 392 32.58 0.28 9.78
N ASP A 393 33.24 -0.81 10.14
CA ASP A 393 33.18 -2.08 9.42
C ASP A 393 31.88 -2.85 9.75
N LEU A 394 31.13 -2.44 10.80
CA LEU A 394 29.77 -2.92 11.04
C LEU A 394 28.88 -2.77 9.81
N LYS A 395 29.09 -1.74 8.98
CA LYS A 395 28.33 -1.50 7.75
C LYS A 395 28.34 -2.71 6.79
N GLN A 396 29.37 -3.56 6.82
CA GLN A 396 29.45 -4.77 5.98
C GLN A 396 28.37 -5.81 6.31
N TYR A 397 27.92 -5.85 7.57
CA TYR A 397 26.98 -6.86 8.09
C TYR A 397 25.55 -6.33 8.28
N MET A 398 25.36 -5.04 8.03
CA MET A 398 24.11 -4.30 8.22
C MET A 398 23.33 -4.17 6.90
N LEU A 399 22.03 -3.92 7.00
CA LEU A 399 21.19 -3.61 5.84
C LEU A 399 21.57 -2.23 5.27
N ARG A 400 21.43 -2.08 3.95
CA ARG A 400 21.73 -0.81 3.26
C ARG A 400 20.65 0.23 3.51
#